data_AF-A0A962G7J8-F1
#
_entry.id   AF-A0A962G7J8-F1
#
_cell.length_a   1.000
_cell.length_b   1.000
_cell.length_c   1.000
_cell.angle_alpha   90.00
_cell.angle_beta   90.00
_cell.angle_gamma   90.00
#
_symmetry.space_group_name_H-M   'P 1'
#
loop_
_entity.id
_entity.type
_entity.pdbx_description
1 polymer ?
#
loop_
_entity_poly.entity_id
_entity_poly.type
_entity_poly.pdbx_seq_one_letter_code
_entity_poly.pdbx_strand_id
1 'polypeptide(L)'
;LLPPEQRSVRFFVGRRDFDAKNVGYVSEPANAGEDAGFWFDTTIEGNHNSGHAFVATPEQIDAARNDPGGHPLPPGVIGPLLSDNDRWAIVEYLKIHRDLPATPADFAPPDCWQ
;
A
#
# COMPACT_ATOMS: atom_id res chain seq x y z
N LEU A 1 -3.47 2.11 -2.40
CA LEU A 1 -4.20 3.27 -2.96
C LEU A 1 -5.68 3.00 -3.20
N LEU A 2 -6.06 1.78 -3.60
CA LEU A 2 -7.48 1.41 -3.63
C LEU A 2 -8.12 1.53 -2.23
N PRO A 3 -9.41 1.89 -2.15
CA PRO A 3 -10.20 1.76 -0.92
C PRO A 3 -10.11 0.32 -0.37
N PRO A 4 -10.11 0.12 0.96
CA PRO A 4 -10.01 -1.21 1.58
C PRO A 4 -10.96 -2.25 1.01
N GLU A 5 -12.18 -1.84 0.68
CA GLU A 5 -13.28 -2.67 0.20
C GLU A 5 -13.03 -3.22 -1.22
N GLN A 6 -12.09 -2.62 -1.95
CA GLN A 6 -11.70 -3.02 -3.30
C GLN A 6 -10.38 -3.82 -3.31
N ARG A 7 -9.78 -4.07 -2.15
CA ARG A 7 -8.53 -4.85 -2.05
C ARG A 7 -8.86 -6.34 -2.01
N SER A 8 -8.01 -7.15 -2.61
CA SER A 8 -8.15 -8.61 -2.55
C SER A 8 -8.06 -9.08 -1.09
N VAL A 9 -9.04 -9.87 -0.67
CA VAL A 9 -9.08 -10.49 0.67
C VAL A 9 -8.16 -11.71 0.78
N ARG A 10 -7.74 -12.24 -0.38
CA ARG A 10 -6.85 -13.39 -0.48
C ARG A 10 -5.98 -13.24 -1.73
N PHE A 11 -4.69 -13.53 -1.61
CA PHE A 11 -3.74 -13.49 -2.73
C PHE A 11 -2.59 -14.47 -2.54
N PHE A 12 -2.02 -14.95 -3.64
CA PHE A 12 -0.92 -15.90 -3.63
C PHE A 12 0.41 -15.17 -3.43
N VAL A 13 1.23 -15.65 -2.50
CA VAL A 13 2.58 -15.16 -2.22
C VAL A 13 3.59 -16.30 -2.34
N GLY A 14 4.84 -15.95 -2.66
CA GLY A 14 5.94 -16.91 -2.88
C GLY A 14 6.67 -16.65 -4.19
N ARG A 15 5.94 -16.16 -5.20
CA ARG A 15 6.51 -15.68 -6.46
C ARG A 15 7.04 -14.25 -6.34
N ARG A 16 8.02 -13.94 -7.20
CA ARG A 16 8.64 -12.62 -7.31
C ARG A 16 8.42 -11.97 -8.68
N ASP A 17 7.47 -12.49 -9.45
CA ASP A 17 7.08 -11.90 -10.73
C ASP A 17 6.44 -10.53 -10.52
N PHE A 18 7.00 -9.53 -11.17
CA PHE A 18 6.63 -8.13 -10.97
C PHE A 18 5.67 -7.65 -12.07
N ASP A 19 4.53 -7.10 -11.65
CA ASP A 19 3.61 -6.36 -12.49
C ASP A 19 3.99 -4.87 -12.50
N ALA A 20 4.70 -4.46 -13.54
CA ALA A 20 5.14 -3.08 -13.72
C ALA A 20 3.98 -2.10 -14.00
N LYS A 21 2.81 -2.58 -14.44
CA LYS A 21 1.65 -1.70 -14.66
C LYS A 21 1.09 -1.24 -13.32
N ASN A 22 0.85 -2.17 -12.40
CA ASN A 22 0.26 -1.90 -11.09
C ASN A 22 1.29 -1.65 -9.97
N VAL A 23 2.59 -1.79 -10.27
CA VAL A 23 3.70 -1.59 -9.33
C VAL A 23 3.56 -2.53 -8.11
N GLY A 24 3.57 -3.83 -8.38
CA GLY A 24 3.41 -4.86 -7.36
C GLY A 24 3.78 -6.26 -7.86
N TYR A 25 3.60 -7.28 -7.02
CA TYR A 25 3.80 -8.67 -7.43
C TYR A 25 2.53 -9.25 -8.06
N VAL A 26 2.70 -10.21 -8.97
CA VAL A 26 1.60 -11.03 -9.47
C VAL A 26 1.02 -11.85 -8.32
N SER A 27 -0.27 -11.68 -8.06
CA SER A 27 -0.99 -12.21 -6.89
C SER A 27 -1.71 -13.54 -7.15
N GLU A 28 -1.50 -14.15 -8.31
CA GLU A 28 -2.13 -15.41 -8.72
C GLU A 28 -1.05 -16.47 -9.03
N PRO A 29 -1.35 -17.76 -8.80
CA PRO A 29 -0.47 -18.84 -9.23
C PRO A 29 -0.31 -18.86 -10.75
N ALA A 30 0.86 -19.30 -11.24
CA ALA A 30 1.16 -19.35 -12.67
C ALA A 30 0.36 -20.45 -13.36
N ASN A 31 0.13 -21.56 -12.64
CA ASN A 31 -0.55 -22.74 -13.14
C ASN A 31 -1.55 -23.26 -12.10
N ALA A 32 -2.60 -23.94 -12.56
CA ALA A 32 -3.51 -24.66 -11.69
C ALA A 32 -2.74 -25.79 -10.97
N GLY A 33 -2.59 -25.67 -9.64
CA GLY A 33 -1.91 -26.67 -8.80
C GLY A 33 -0.52 -26.29 -8.31
N GLU A 34 -0.08 -25.03 -8.50
CA GLU A 34 1.17 -24.55 -7.90
C GLU A 34 1.12 -24.62 -6.36
N ASP A 35 2.10 -25.30 -5.77
CA ASP A 35 2.24 -25.51 -4.32
C ASP A 35 3.49 -24.85 -3.72
N ALA A 36 4.35 -24.26 -4.56
CA ALA A 36 5.56 -23.52 -4.17
C ALA A 36 5.27 -22.09 -3.67
N GLY A 37 4.18 -21.92 -2.90
CA GLY A 37 3.78 -20.65 -2.34
C GLY A 37 2.68 -20.82 -1.29
N PHE A 38 2.07 -19.72 -0.89
CA PHE A 38 1.08 -19.69 0.16
C PHE A 38 -0.02 -18.70 -0.20
N TRP A 39 -1.25 -19.07 0.13
CA TRP A 39 -2.38 -18.14 0.03
C TRP A 39 -2.45 -17.27 1.28
N PHE A 40 -2.02 -16.02 1.14
CA PHE A 40 -2.18 -15.01 2.17
C PHE A 40 -3.65 -14.62 2.28
N ASP A 41 -4.25 -14.85 3.45
CA ASP A 41 -5.65 -14.55 3.76
C ASP A 41 -5.69 -13.40 4.78
N THR A 42 -6.32 -12.28 4.38
CA THR A 42 -6.37 -11.06 5.17
C THR A 42 -7.50 -11.05 6.20
N THR A 43 -8.32 -12.11 6.25
CA THR A 43 -9.36 -12.29 7.26
C THR A 43 -8.82 -12.89 8.56
N ILE A 44 -7.61 -13.47 8.51
CA ILE A 44 -6.91 -14.00 9.68
C ILE A 44 -6.42 -12.83 10.55
N GLU A 45 -6.60 -12.94 11.86
CA GLU A 45 -6.14 -11.92 12.80
C GLU A 45 -4.64 -11.67 12.67
N GLY A 46 -4.25 -10.39 12.56
CA GLY A 46 -2.88 -9.97 12.29
C GLY A 46 -2.52 -9.84 10.80
N ASN A 47 -3.33 -10.36 9.87
CA ASN A 47 -3.08 -10.28 8.42
C ASN A 47 -3.91 -9.19 7.71
N HIS A 48 -4.62 -8.35 8.45
CA HIS A 48 -5.54 -7.34 7.90
C HIS A 48 -4.83 -6.38 6.94
N ASN A 49 -5.46 -6.07 5.80
CA ASN A 49 -4.97 -5.13 4.80
C ASN A 49 -5.81 -3.84 4.72
N SER A 50 -6.49 -3.46 5.81
CA SER A 50 -7.49 -2.37 5.82
C SER A 50 -6.92 -0.96 6.06
N GLY A 51 -5.72 -0.83 6.60
CA GLY A 51 -5.09 0.47 6.91
C GLY A 51 -4.58 1.25 5.69
N HIS A 52 -4.00 2.43 5.90
CA HIS A 52 -3.57 3.35 4.82
C HIS A 52 -4.69 3.60 3.79
N ALA A 53 -5.89 3.91 4.29
CA ALA A 53 -7.08 4.13 3.50
C ALA A 53 -7.21 5.61 3.11
N PHE A 54 -7.48 5.85 1.83
CA PHE A 54 -7.85 7.16 1.29
C PHE A 54 -9.36 7.16 1.13
N VAL A 55 -10.08 7.47 2.21
CA VAL A 55 -11.55 7.36 2.28
C VAL A 55 -12.18 8.46 3.14
N ALA A 56 -11.40 9.42 3.64
CA ALA A 56 -11.94 10.51 4.44
C ALA A 56 -12.89 11.38 3.60
N THR A 57 -13.98 11.83 4.21
CA THR A 57 -14.88 12.80 3.58
C THR A 57 -14.27 14.21 3.60
N PRO A 58 -14.72 15.13 2.73
CA PRO A 58 -14.27 16.52 2.78
C PRO A 58 -14.45 17.16 4.17
N GLU A 59 -15.56 16.88 4.84
CA GLU A 59 -15.85 17.41 6.17
C GLU A 59 -14.86 16.90 7.22
N GLN A 60 -14.49 15.61 7.16
CA GLN A 60 -13.48 15.03 8.04
C GLN A 60 -12.11 15.65 7.80
N ILE A 61 -11.76 15.88 6.53
CA ILE A 61 -10.48 16.51 6.16
C ILE A 61 -10.44 17.95 6.65
N ASP A 62 -11.50 18.73 6.47
CA ASP A 62 -11.55 20.13 6.90
C ASP A 62 -11.55 20.24 8.43
N ALA A 63 -12.28 19.38 9.14
CA ALA A 63 -12.23 19.32 10.59
C ALA A 63 -10.83 18.95 11.09
N ALA A 64 -10.21 17.89 10.54
CA ALA A 64 -8.87 17.44 10.91
C ALA A 64 -7.78 18.46 10.58
N ARG A 65 -7.95 19.27 9.53
CA ARG A 65 -7.02 20.36 9.19
C ARG A 65 -7.09 21.52 10.18
N ASN A 66 -8.30 21.87 10.63
CA ASN A 66 -8.53 22.99 11.54
C ASN A 66 -8.15 22.65 12.99
N ASP A 67 -8.45 21.42 13.43
CA ASP A 67 -8.14 20.93 14.77
C ASP A 67 -7.77 19.43 14.72
N PRO A 68 -6.51 19.09 14.39
CA PRO A 68 -6.08 17.70 14.26
C PRO A 68 -6.20 16.88 15.56
N GLY A 69 -6.13 17.54 16.72
CA GLY A 69 -6.18 16.89 18.04
C GLY A 69 -7.59 16.56 18.47
N GLY A 70 -8.55 17.47 18.23
CA GLY A 70 -9.97 17.25 18.53
C GLY A 70 -10.73 16.48 17.46
N HIS A 71 -10.23 16.47 16.22
CA HIS A 71 -10.88 15.83 15.07
C HIS A 71 -9.91 14.94 14.28
N PRO A 72 -9.29 13.92 14.91
CA PRO A 72 -8.43 12.99 14.19
C PRO A 72 -9.24 12.21 13.14
N LEU A 73 -8.59 11.86 12.04
CA LEU A 73 -9.16 10.95 11.07
C LEU A 73 -9.41 9.56 11.71
N PRO A 74 -10.38 8.78 11.19
CA PRO A 74 -10.60 7.42 11.67
C PRO A 74 -9.32 6.57 11.60
N PRO A 75 -9.11 5.61 12.52
CA PRO A 75 -7.91 4.78 12.54
C PRO A 75 -7.61 4.14 11.18
N GLY A 76 -6.35 4.28 10.72
CA GLY A 76 -5.92 3.75 9.43
C GLY A 76 -6.31 4.57 8.20
N VAL A 77 -7.13 5.62 8.35
CA VAL A 77 -7.45 6.59 7.28
C VAL A 77 -6.40 7.68 7.25
N ILE A 78 -5.84 7.95 6.08
CA ILE A 78 -4.70 8.87 5.89
C ILE A 78 -4.98 10.03 4.94
N GLY A 79 -6.16 10.06 4.32
CA GLY A 79 -6.49 11.12 3.37
C GLY A 79 -7.86 10.97 2.73
N PRO A 80 -8.22 11.92 1.85
CA PRO A 80 -9.51 11.93 1.15
C PRO A 80 -9.61 10.78 0.16
N LEU A 81 -10.84 10.44 -0.25
CA LEU A 81 -11.05 9.51 -1.36
C LEU A 81 -10.37 10.00 -2.64
N LEU A 82 -9.54 9.13 -3.24
CA LEU A 82 -8.87 9.41 -4.50
C LEU A 82 -9.78 9.05 -5.69
N SER A 83 -9.78 9.89 -6.72
CA SER A 83 -10.32 9.48 -8.02
C SER A 83 -9.39 8.45 -8.68
N ASP A 84 -9.90 7.72 -9.69
CA ASP A 84 -9.06 6.77 -10.42
C ASP A 84 -7.90 7.48 -11.15
N ASN A 85 -8.13 8.71 -11.62
CA ASN A 85 -7.10 9.53 -12.23
C ASN A 85 -6.00 9.92 -11.23
N ASP A 86 -6.38 10.36 -10.02
CA ASP A 86 -5.40 10.69 -8.98
C ASP A 86 -4.59 9.45 -8.59
N ARG A 87 -5.27 8.31 -8.45
CA ARG A 87 -4.65 7.02 -8.15
C ARG A 87 -3.60 6.66 -9.20
N TRP A 88 -3.94 6.71 -10.49
CA TRP A 88 -2.99 6.41 -11.57
C TRP A 88 -1.88 7.44 -11.68
N ALA A 89 -2.16 8.72 -11.46
CA ALA A 89 -1.14 9.77 -11.45
C ALA A 89 -0.08 9.49 -10.38
N ILE A 90 -0.49 9.06 -9.18
CA ILE A 90 0.43 8.65 -8.11
C ILE A 90 1.22 7.41 -8.54
N VAL A 91 0.58 6.39 -9.14
CA VAL A 91 1.27 5.18 -9.61
C VAL A 91 2.35 5.52 -10.64
N GLU A 92 2.05 6.36 -11.63
CA GLU A 92 3.04 6.79 -12.62
C GLU A 92 4.15 7.64 -12.01
N TYR A 93 3.83 8.50 -11.05
CA TYR A 93 4.83 9.25 -10.29
C TYR A 93 5.79 8.32 -9.55
N LEU A 94 5.29 7.28 -8.89
CA LEU A 94 6.12 6.31 -8.16
C LEU A 94 7.12 5.58 -9.06
N LYS A 95 6.79 5.35 -10.33
CA LYS A 95 7.69 4.68 -11.29
C LYS A 95 8.93 5.51 -11.61
N ILE A 96 8.85 6.83 -11.48
CA ILE A 96 9.94 7.75 -11.81
C ILE A 96 10.49 8.50 -10.60
N HIS A 97 9.94 8.27 -9.41
CA HIS A 97 10.32 8.97 -8.19
C HIS A 97 11.80 8.75 -7.87
N ARG A 98 12.46 9.81 -7.41
CA ARG A 98 13.86 9.78 -6.97
C ARG A 98 13.94 10.41 -5.60
N ASP A 99 14.47 9.67 -4.64
CA ASP A 99 14.86 10.21 -3.35
C ASP A 99 16.04 11.17 -3.56
N LEU A 100 15.88 12.42 -3.09
CA LEU A 100 16.92 13.45 -3.15
C LEU A 100 17.24 13.94 -1.72
N PRO A 101 18.54 14.04 -1.35
CA PRO A 101 19.71 13.68 -2.15
C PRO A 101 19.78 12.17 -2.42
N ALA A 102 20.49 11.79 -3.48
CA ALA A 102 20.70 10.36 -3.77
C ALA A 102 21.32 9.67 -2.55
N THR A 103 20.94 8.42 -2.30
CA THR A 103 21.54 7.59 -1.26
C THR A 103 23.07 7.67 -1.37
N PRO A 104 23.78 8.07 -0.30
CA PRO A 104 25.23 8.16 -0.31
C PRO A 104 25.87 6.83 -0.75
N ALA A 105 26.95 6.90 -1.53
CA ALA A 105 27.63 5.71 -2.05
C ALA A 105 28.24 4.82 -0.95
N ASP A 106 28.45 5.38 0.24
CA ASP A 106 28.94 4.73 1.46
C ASP A 106 27.83 4.27 2.41
N PHE A 107 26.55 4.40 2.03
CA PHE A 107 25.46 3.88 2.83
C PHE A 107 25.57 2.35 2.95
N ALA A 108 25.80 1.88 4.17
CA ALA A 108 25.65 0.48 4.54
C ALA A 108 24.45 0.34 5.49
N PRO A 109 23.59 -0.69 5.30
CA PRO A 109 22.56 -0.98 6.29
C PRO A 109 23.21 -1.31 7.64
N PRO A 110 22.53 -1.07 8.77
CA PRO A 110 23.03 -1.46 10.08
C PRO A 110 23.40 -2.94 10.11
N ASP A 111 24.52 -3.28 10.74
CA ASP A 111 24.82 -4.68 11.04
C ASP A 111 23.91 -5.14 12.18
N CYS A 112 22.80 -5.79 11.82
CA CYS A 112 21.83 -6.31 12.78
C CYS A 112 22.34 -7.55 13.54
N TRP A 113 23.58 -7.99 13.31
CA TRP A 113 24.17 -9.22 13.85
C TRP A 113 25.41 -8.99 14.71
N GLN A 114 25.77 -7.73 15.01
CA GLN A 114 26.76 -7.37 16.03
C GLN A 114 26.15 -7.24 17.42
#